data_AF-L9X592-F1
#
_entry.id   AF-L9X592-F1
#
_cell.length_a   1.000
_cell.length_b   1.000
_cell.length_c   1.000
_cell.angle_alpha   90.00
_cell.angle_beta   90.00
_cell.angle_gamma   90.00
#
_symmetry.space_group_name_H-M   'P 1'
#
loop_
_entity.id
_entity.type
_entity.pdbx_description
1 polymer ?
#
loop_
_entity_poly.entity_id
_entity_poly.type
_entity_poly.pdbx_seq_one_letter_code
_entity_poly.pdbx_strand_id
1 'polypeptide(L)'
;MFESAEIVEEGKLHLRVEVSGAYYPTEVSARFEIRWYRNDDFNVHYREERRDSAWTCRWDRHPNAHNSRDHFHPPPAAGRTDAVDAQWPNDHRDVTRLVLDRIEERIETLWERQ
;
A
#
# COMPACT_ATOMS: atom_id res chain seq x y z
N MET A 1 6.20 10.45 10.12
CA MET A 1 5.86 9.67 8.92
C MET A 1 4.78 10.34 8.08
N PHE A 2 3.57 10.60 8.61
CA PHE A 2 2.45 11.09 7.81
C PHE A 2 2.34 12.62 7.80
N GLU A 3 1.83 13.16 6.70
CA GLU A 3 1.51 14.59 6.52
C GLU A 3 0.02 14.86 6.75
N SER A 4 -0.85 13.98 6.27
CA SER A 4 -2.29 14.05 6.52
C SER A 4 -2.94 12.67 6.46
N ALA A 5 -4.13 12.56 7.06
CA ALA A 5 -4.97 11.38 6.98
C ALA A 5 -6.44 11.81 6.95
N GLU A 6 -7.21 11.28 6.00
CA GLU A 6 -8.61 11.62 5.81
C GLU A 6 -9.45 10.40 5.41
N ILE A 7 -10.73 10.41 5.80
CA ILE A 7 -11.71 9.46 5.28
C ILE A 7 -12.33 10.10 4.04
N VAL A 8 -12.12 9.49 2.88
CA VAL A 8 -12.69 9.94 1.62
C VAL A 8 -14.04 9.26 1.41
N GLU A 9 -15.11 10.03 1.47
CA GLU A 9 -16.49 9.53 1.29
C GLU A 9 -16.95 9.56 -0.17
N GLU A 10 -16.34 10.38 -1.02
CA GLU A 10 -16.68 10.46 -2.44
C GLU A 10 -16.33 9.16 -3.17
N GLY A 11 -17.33 8.57 -3.85
CA GLY A 11 -17.18 7.30 -4.54
C GLY A 11 -17.13 6.12 -3.57
N LYS A 12 -15.98 5.43 -3.50
CA LYS A 12 -15.80 4.26 -2.62
C LYS A 12 -15.16 4.72 -1.31
N LEU A 13 -15.89 4.64 -0.19
CA LEU A 13 -15.36 4.95 1.14
C LEU A 13 -14.00 4.28 1.40
N HIS A 14 -12.98 5.06 1.73
CA HIS A 14 -11.62 4.59 2.06
C HIS A 14 -10.88 5.59 2.96
N LEU A 15 -9.86 5.11 3.67
CA LEU A 15 -8.86 5.95 4.32
C LEU A 15 -7.80 6.33 3.29
N ARG A 16 -7.47 7.62 3.17
CA ARG A 16 -6.30 8.11 2.44
C ARG A 16 -5.32 8.72 3.42
N VAL A 17 -4.03 8.38 3.28
CA VAL A 17 -2.96 8.91 4.10
C VAL A 17 -1.83 9.39 3.19
N GLU A 18 -1.49 10.67 3.31
CA GLU A 18 -0.33 11.26 2.66
C GLU A 18 0.90 11.02 3.55
N VAL A 19 1.95 10.43 2.98
CA VAL A 19 3.22 10.19 3.65
C VAL A 19 4.10 11.42 3.41
N SER A 20 4.64 11.97 4.49
CA SER A 20 5.47 13.17 4.42
C SER A 20 6.70 12.94 3.55
N GLY A 21 6.89 13.80 2.55
CA GLY A 21 8.08 13.78 1.69
C GLY A 21 9.39 13.92 2.47
N ALA A 22 9.36 14.57 3.64
CA ALA A 22 10.51 14.69 4.54
C ALA A 22 10.98 13.36 5.13
N TYR A 23 10.18 12.29 5.01
CA TYR A 23 10.56 10.94 5.43
C TYR A 23 11.41 10.20 4.39
N TYR A 24 11.56 10.76 3.19
CA TYR A 24 12.33 10.17 2.08
C TYR A 24 13.66 10.89 1.85
N PRO A 25 14.68 10.20 1.29
CA PRO A 25 15.97 10.80 0.96
C PRO A 25 15.94 11.72 -0.27
N THR A 26 14.90 11.63 -1.10
CA THR A 26 14.74 12.41 -2.34
C THR A 26 13.28 12.80 -2.53
N GLU A 27 13.04 13.87 -3.31
CA GLU A 27 11.71 14.39 -3.58
C GLU A 27 10.76 13.32 -4.13
N VAL A 28 9.59 13.21 -3.49
CA VAL A 28 8.55 12.25 -3.81
C VAL A 28 7.20 12.75 -3.29
N SER A 29 6.13 12.46 -4.02
CA SER A 29 4.76 12.47 -3.47
C SER A 29 4.37 11.04 -3.16
N ALA A 30 4.01 10.73 -1.93
CA ALA A 30 3.72 9.36 -1.52
C ALA A 30 2.46 9.26 -0.69
N ARG A 31 1.65 8.24 -0.95
CA ARG A 31 0.41 7.99 -0.22
C ARG A 31 0.13 6.51 -0.09
N PHE A 32 -0.65 6.14 0.92
CA PHE A 32 -1.36 4.87 0.92
C PHE A 32 -2.84 5.05 1.19
N GLU A 33 -3.63 4.16 0.60
CA GLU A 33 -5.08 4.12 0.67
C GLU A 33 -5.51 2.75 1.21
N ILE A 34 -6.38 2.71 2.21
CA ILE A 34 -6.93 1.47 2.78
C ILE A 34 -8.44 1.46 2.61
N ARG A 35 -8.95 0.36 2.06
CA ARG A 35 -10.38 0.08 2.00
C ARG A 35 -10.72 -1.24 2.67
N TRP A 36 -11.52 -1.17 3.72
CA TRP A 36 -12.10 -2.33 4.41
C TRP A 36 -13.50 -2.66 3.89
N TYR A 37 -13.85 -3.94 3.90
CA TYR A 37 -15.17 -4.43 3.55
C TYR A 37 -15.76 -5.26 4.70
N ARG A 38 -17.09 -5.41 4.72
CA ARG A 38 -17.80 -6.15 5.78
C ARG A 38 -17.63 -7.66 5.72
N ASN A 39 -17.09 -8.19 4.63
CA ASN A 39 -16.85 -9.61 4.40
C ASN A 39 -15.38 -9.99 4.66
N ASP A 40 -14.65 -9.19 5.44
CA ASP A 40 -13.21 -9.31 5.73
C ASP A 40 -12.29 -9.08 4.53
N ASP A 41 -12.82 -8.74 3.36
CA ASP A 41 -12.00 -8.32 2.23
C ASP A 41 -11.38 -6.93 2.49
N PHE A 42 -10.28 -6.66 1.81
CA PHE A 42 -9.65 -5.36 1.79
C PHE A 42 -8.78 -5.15 0.55
N ASN A 43 -8.48 -3.89 0.28
CA ASN A 43 -7.40 -3.49 -0.61
C ASN A 43 -6.60 -2.39 0.10
N VAL A 44 -5.29 -2.56 0.10
CA VAL A 44 -4.35 -1.51 0.49
C VAL A 44 -3.49 -1.18 -0.71
N HIS A 45 -3.40 0.10 -1.05
CA HIS A 45 -2.65 0.58 -2.20
C HIS A 45 -1.67 1.64 -1.75
N TYR A 46 -0.38 1.41 -1.97
CA TYR A 46 0.66 2.41 -1.71
C TYR A 46 1.32 2.84 -3.03
N ARG A 47 1.59 4.14 -3.14
CA ARG A 47 2.15 4.76 -4.34
C ARG A 47 3.17 5.84 -3.97
N GLU A 48 4.30 5.81 -4.66
CA GLU A 48 5.31 6.86 -4.74
C GLU A 48 5.30 7.43 -6.16
N GLU A 49 5.24 8.75 -6.29
CA GLU A 49 5.40 9.48 -7.54
C GLU A 49 6.68 10.32 -7.48
N ARG A 50 7.57 10.11 -8.45
CA ARG A 50 8.81 10.84 -8.64
C ARG A 50 8.82 11.43 -10.05
N ARG A 51 9.73 12.38 -10.30
CA ARG A 51 9.82 13.09 -11.59
C ARG A 51 9.77 12.17 -12.82
N ASP A 52 10.52 11.08 -12.80
CA ASP A 52 10.70 10.20 -13.97
C ASP A 52 10.25 8.74 -13.71
N SER A 53 9.63 8.46 -12.56
CA SER A 53 9.21 7.10 -12.21
C SER A 53 8.06 7.08 -11.21
N ALA A 54 7.32 5.97 -11.23
CA ALA A 54 6.35 5.64 -10.22
C ALA A 54 6.70 4.28 -9.60
N TRP A 55 6.39 4.14 -8.32
CA TRP A 55 6.53 2.88 -7.60
C TRP A 55 5.23 2.61 -6.87
N THR A 56 4.59 1.48 -7.15
CA THR A 56 3.32 1.15 -6.52
C THR A 56 3.19 -0.33 -6.22
N CYS A 57 2.59 -0.64 -5.07
CA CYS A 57 2.30 -2.01 -4.66
C CYS A 57 0.93 -2.07 -3.96
N ARG A 58 0.36 -3.28 -3.88
CA ARG A 58 -0.93 -3.51 -3.23
C ARG A 58 -0.94 -4.78 -2.38
N TRP A 59 -1.64 -4.72 -1.27
CA TRP A 59 -1.97 -5.88 -0.44
C TRP A 59 -3.48 -6.07 -0.49
N ASP A 60 -3.88 -7.21 -1.07
CA ASP A 60 -5.28 -7.46 -1.38
C ASP A 60 -5.76 -8.73 -0.67
N ARG A 61 -6.97 -8.65 -0.14
CA ARG A 61 -7.78 -9.78 0.28
C ARG A 61 -9.09 -9.69 -0.47
N HIS A 62 -9.24 -10.47 -1.53
CA HIS A 62 -10.50 -10.66 -2.24
C HIS A 62 -10.41 -11.90 -3.15
N PRO A 63 -11.54 -12.55 -3.47
CA PRO A 63 -11.52 -13.61 -4.48
C PRO A 63 -11.09 -13.05 -5.84
N ASN A 64 -10.25 -13.80 -6.56
CA ASN A 64 -9.94 -13.55 -7.96
C ASN A 64 -9.72 -14.89 -8.71
N ALA A 65 -9.50 -14.85 -10.03
CA ALA A 65 -9.42 -16.06 -10.86
C ALA A 65 -8.01 -16.68 -10.97
N HIS A 66 -6.96 -16.01 -10.47
CA HIS A 66 -5.57 -16.36 -10.77
C HIS A 66 -4.68 -16.50 -9.52
N ASN A 67 -5.16 -16.07 -8.36
CA ASN A 67 -4.45 -16.09 -7.09
C ASN A 67 -5.38 -16.56 -5.98
N SER A 68 -4.77 -16.90 -4.84
CA SER A 68 -5.48 -17.09 -3.59
C SER A 68 -6.17 -15.79 -3.14
N ARG A 69 -7.09 -15.91 -2.17
CA ARG A 69 -7.85 -14.76 -1.63
C ARG A 69 -6.92 -13.65 -1.17
N ASP A 70 -5.84 -14.02 -0.50
CA ASP A 70 -4.78 -13.11 -0.08
C ASP A 70 -3.69 -13.08 -1.16
N HIS A 71 -3.39 -11.90 -1.69
CA HIS A 71 -2.37 -11.74 -2.71
C HIS A 71 -1.71 -10.36 -2.65
N PHE A 72 -0.45 -10.33 -3.06
CA PHE A 72 0.38 -9.12 -3.14
C PHE A 72 0.61 -8.74 -4.59
N HIS A 73 0.36 -7.49 -4.95
CA HIS A 73 0.78 -6.92 -6.22
C HIS A 73 2.11 -6.19 -6.03
N PRO A 74 3.22 -6.70 -6.59
CA PRO A 74 4.53 -6.12 -6.37
C PRO A 74 4.74 -4.82 -7.15
N PRO A 75 5.71 -4.00 -6.70
CA PRO A 75 6.21 -2.88 -7.50
C PRO A 75 6.93 -3.33 -8.77
N PRO A 76 7.15 -2.43 -9.75
CA PRO A 76 6.85 -1.00 -9.69
C PRO A 76 5.41 -0.63 -10.08
N ALA A 77 4.65 -1.54 -10.69
CA ALA A 77 3.39 -1.21 -11.37
C ALA A 77 2.13 -1.81 -10.70
N ALA A 78 2.29 -2.63 -9.65
CA ALA A 78 1.19 -3.39 -9.05
C ALA A 78 0.34 -4.15 -10.10
N GLY A 79 1.02 -4.72 -11.11
CA GLY A 79 0.40 -5.37 -12.25
C GLY A 79 -0.46 -6.56 -11.83
N ARG A 80 -1.58 -6.77 -12.55
CA ARG A 80 -2.47 -7.92 -12.29
C ARG A 80 -1.78 -9.25 -12.53
N THR A 81 -0.96 -9.34 -13.57
CA THR A 81 -0.24 -10.58 -13.96
C THR A 81 0.93 -10.90 -13.05
N ASP A 82 1.38 -9.92 -12.28
CA ASP A 82 2.55 -10.05 -11.40
C ASP A 82 2.14 -10.35 -9.96
N ALA A 83 0.83 -10.49 -9.71
CA ALA A 83 0.29 -10.79 -8.39
C ALA A 83 0.76 -12.15 -7.90
N VAL A 84 1.21 -12.19 -6.65
CA VAL A 84 1.68 -13.42 -6.00
C VAL A 84 0.79 -13.76 -4.81
N ASP A 85 0.56 -15.05 -4.61
CA ASP A 85 -0.17 -15.53 -3.45
C ASP A 85 0.55 -15.16 -2.16
N ALA A 86 -0.23 -14.78 -1.14
CA ALA A 86 0.27 -14.39 0.16
C ALA A 86 -0.70 -14.83 1.26
N GLN A 87 -0.39 -14.49 2.51
CA GLN A 87 -1.27 -14.70 3.65
C GLN A 87 -1.18 -13.48 4.57
N TRP A 88 -2.33 -12.91 4.89
CA TRP A 88 -2.43 -11.73 5.76
C TRP A 88 -3.02 -12.09 7.12
N PRO A 89 -2.69 -11.34 8.18
CA PRO A 89 -3.39 -11.46 9.46
C PRO A 89 -4.92 -11.32 9.33
N ASN A 90 -5.65 -11.91 10.28
CA ASN A 90 -7.11 -11.78 10.32
C ASN A 90 -7.54 -10.45 10.95
N ASP A 91 -6.80 -9.94 11.94
CA ASP A 91 -7.12 -8.67 12.58
C ASP A 91 -6.70 -7.49 11.68
N HIS A 92 -7.61 -6.54 11.45
CA HIS A 92 -7.35 -5.39 10.59
C HIS A 92 -6.21 -4.49 11.12
N ARG A 93 -5.97 -4.46 12.43
CA ARG A 93 -4.87 -3.70 13.04
C ARG A 93 -3.54 -4.36 12.72
N ASP A 94 -3.50 -5.70 12.74
CA ASP A 94 -2.30 -6.46 12.38
C ASP A 94 -1.99 -6.35 10.89
N VAL A 95 -3.01 -6.34 10.02
CA VAL A 95 -2.84 -6.03 8.59
C VAL A 95 -2.30 -4.61 8.39
N THR A 96 -2.85 -3.63 9.10
CA THR A 96 -2.38 -2.24 9.04
C THR A 96 -0.92 -2.14 9.46
N ARG A 97 -0.54 -2.80 10.56
CA ARG A 97 0.84 -2.85 11.03
C ARG A 97 1.76 -3.49 9.99
N LEU A 98 1.38 -4.62 9.41
CA LEU A 98 2.15 -5.29 8.36
C LEU A 98 2.41 -4.35 7.17
N VAL A 99 1.40 -3.60 6.71
CA VAL A 99 1.58 -2.64 5.62
C VAL A 99 2.54 -1.51 6.00
N LEU A 100 2.36 -0.92 7.19
CA LEU A 100 3.21 0.18 7.64
C LEU A 100 4.66 -0.28 7.79
N ASP A 101 4.90 -1.44 8.39
CA ASP A 101 6.24 -2.03 8.53
C ASP A 101 6.91 -2.21 7.14
N ARG A 102 6.16 -2.64 6.13
CA ARG A 102 6.69 -2.79 4.74
C ARG A 102 6.97 -1.46 4.06
N ILE A 103 6.18 -0.42 4.35
CA ILE A 103 6.43 0.94 3.84
C ILE A 103 7.67 1.51 4.53
N GLU A 104 7.82 1.32 5.85
CA GLU A 104 9.00 1.75 6.60
C GLU A 104 10.27 1.07 6.07
N GLU A 105 10.28 -0.27 5.94
CA GLU A 105 11.41 -1.03 5.38
C GLU A 105 11.81 -0.53 3.98
N ARG A 106 10.81 -0.23 3.14
CA ARG A 106 11.03 0.34 1.80
C ARG A 106 11.73 1.70 1.85
N ILE A 107 11.31 2.57 2.78
CA ILE A 107 11.87 3.92 2.95
C ILE A 107 13.26 3.85 3.55
N GLU A 108 13.49 2.99 4.55
CA GLU A 108 14.81 2.73 5.13
C GLU A 108 15.78 2.24 4.04
N THR A 109 15.36 1.29 3.21
CA THR A 109 16.15 0.80 2.07
C THR A 109 16.52 1.93 1.09
N LEU A 110 15.71 2.97 0.94
CA LEU A 110 16.07 4.14 0.13
C LEU A 110 17.15 4.98 0.78
N TRP A 111 17.09 5.17 2.09
CA TRP A 111 18.11 5.90 2.85
C TRP A 111 19.46 5.19 2.82
N GLU A 112 19.48 3.87 2.92
CA GLU A 112 20.71 3.06 2.85
C GLU A 112 21.39 3.09 1.48
N ARG A 113 20.64 3.41 0.42
CA ARG A 113 21.13 3.47 -0.96
C ARG A 113 21.56 4.87 -1.41
N GLN A 114 21.61 5.84 -0.49
CA GLN A 114 22.23 7.14 -0.76
C GLN A 114 23.72 7.01 -1.08
#